data_AF-A0A4Q6DWJ6-F1
#
_entry.id   AF-A0A4Q6DWJ6-F1
#
_cell.length_a   1.000
_cell.length_b   1.000
_cell.length_c   1.000
_cell.angle_alpha   90.00
_cell.angle_beta   90.00
_cell.angle_gamma   90.00
#
_symmetry.space_group_name_H-M   'P 1'
#
loop_
_entity.id
_entity.type
_entity.pdbx_description
1 polymer ?
#
loop_
_entity_poly.entity_id
_entity_poly.type
_entity_poly.pdbx_seq_one_letter_code
_entity_poly.pdbx_strand_id
1 'polypeptide(L)'
;MKLTKKDLSMDTLAIHAGQEPDPSTGAIMTPIYQTSTFVQTGLGVHKGFEYARTKNPTRSAYEALVASLELEQNGAGYGAAFGSGVGATTTVLHLLQPGDHVIATDDLYGGTFRLFDKVFAAGGRGHQFSYVDMSDLAAFEAAFKP
;
A
#
# COMPACT_ATOMS: atom_id res chain seq x y z
N MET A 1 -24.05 -21.22 -6.34
CA MET A 1 -22.92 -21.44 -5.42
C MET A 1 -22.16 -20.12 -5.33
N LYS A 2 -22.27 -19.38 -4.21
CA LYS A 2 -21.48 -18.16 -4.02
C LYS A 2 -20.09 -18.60 -3.58
N LEU A 3 -19.13 -18.55 -4.50
CA LEU A 3 -17.73 -18.84 -4.19
C LEU A 3 -17.27 -17.88 -3.10
N THR A 4 -16.68 -18.39 -2.03
CA THR A 4 -16.04 -17.54 -1.03
C THR A 4 -14.67 -17.14 -1.56
N LYS A 5 -14.17 -15.93 -1.24
CA LYS A 5 -12.86 -15.43 -1.72
C LYS A 5 -11.69 -16.42 -1.51
N LYS A 6 -11.84 -17.37 -0.58
CA LYS A 6 -10.82 -18.35 -0.19
C LYS A 6 -10.67 -19.52 -1.16
N ASP A 7 -11.60 -19.69 -2.11
CA ASP A 7 -11.64 -20.84 -3.05
C ASP A 7 -11.29 -20.44 -4.49
N LEU A 8 -10.88 -19.19 -4.74
CA LEU A 8 -10.58 -18.68 -6.07
C LEU A 8 -9.06 -18.76 -6.34
N SER A 9 -8.69 -19.22 -7.54
CA SER A 9 -7.29 -19.20 -8.00
C SER A 9 -6.78 -17.78 -8.22
N MET A 10 -5.45 -17.59 -8.15
CA MET A 10 -4.80 -16.32 -8.55
C MET A 10 -5.30 -15.77 -9.88
N ASP A 11 -5.40 -16.63 -10.91
CA ASP A 11 -5.83 -16.21 -12.25
C ASP A 11 -7.26 -15.65 -12.23
N THR A 12 -8.12 -16.24 -11.39
CA THR A 12 -9.49 -15.74 -11.21
C THR A 12 -9.49 -14.43 -10.42
N LEU A 13 -8.67 -14.32 -9.38
CA LEU A 13 -8.54 -13.09 -8.58
C LEU A 13 -7.99 -11.94 -9.41
N ALA A 14 -7.01 -12.19 -10.28
CA ALA A 14 -6.38 -11.18 -11.15
C ALA A 14 -7.38 -10.49 -12.07
N ILE A 15 -8.49 -11.17 -12.40
CA ILE A 15 -9.55 -10.64 -13.27
C ILE A 15 -10.72 -10.08 -12.45
N HIS A 16 -11.14 -10.77 -11.39
CA HIS A 16 -12.43 -10.51 -10.73
C HIS A 16 -12.32 -9.82 -9.37
N ALA A 17 -11.16 -9.86 -8.71
CA ALA A 17 -11.07 -9.36 -7.34
C ALA A 17 -11.16 -7.83 -7.30
N GLY A 18 -12.02 -7.32 -6.41
CA GLY A 18 -12.21 -5.87 -6.25
C GLY A 18 -12.94 -5.19 -7.40
N GLN A 19 -13.47 -5.95 -8.36
CA GLN A 19 -14.25 -5.45 -9.49
C GLN A 19 -15.72 -5.83 -9.31
N GLU A 20 -16.60 -4.86 -9.49
CA GLU A 20 -18.05 -5.05 -9.59
C GLU A 20 -18.54 -4.19 -10.76
N PRO A 21 -19.55 -4.63 -11.54
CA PRO A 21 -20.10 -3.81 -12.62
C PRO A 21 -20.54 -2.43 -12.11
N ASP A 22 -20.30 -1.38 -12.89
CA ASP A 22 -20.69 -0.02 -12.53
C ASP A 22 -22.22 0.04 -12.27
N PRO A 23 -22.67 0.48 -11.08
CA PRO A 23 -24.07 0.42 -10.71
C PRO A 23 -24.96 1.39 -11.50
N SER A 24 -24.39 2.37 -12.21
CA SER A 24 -25.16 3.35 -12.98
C SER A 24 -25.38 2.96 -14.44
N THR A 25 -24.46 2.20 -15.03
CA THR A 25 -24.42 1.89 -16.47
C THR A 25 -24.30 0.41 -16.78
N GLY A 26 -23.90 -0.42 -15.82
CA GLY A 26 -23.57 -1.83 -16.03
C GLY A 26 -22.22 -2.08 -16.71
N ALA A 27 -21.35 -1.07 -16.83
CA ALA A 27 -20.01 -1.25 -17.38
C ALA A 27 -19.23 -2.30 -16.59
N ILE A 28 -18.71 -3.32 -17.29
CA ILE A 28 -17.95 -4.42 -16.66
C ILE A 28 -16.58 -3.94 -16.17
N MET A 29 -15.93 -3.06 -16.92
CA MET A 29 -14.68 -2.44 -16.50
C MET A 29 -14.96 -1.22 -15.64
N THR A 30 -14.21 -1.10 -14.55
CA THR A 30 -14.25 0.10 -13.69
C THR A 30 -13.94 1.35 -14.53
N PRO A 31 -14.85 2.34 -14.60
CA PRO A 31 -14.60 3.58 -15.32
C PRO A 31 -13.40 4.35 -14.74
N ILE A 32 -12.78 5.20 -15.57
CA ILE A 32 -11.71 6.08 -15.11
C ILE A 32 -12.32 7.35 -14.52
N TYR A 33 -12.28 7.49 -13.20
CA TYR A 33 -12.79 8.67 -12.49
C TYR A 33 -11.75 9.79 -12.45
N GLN A 34 -11.65 10.55 -13.55
CA GLN A 34 -10.86 11.79 -13.65
C GLN A 34 -11.61 13.00 -13.06
N THR A 35 -12.04 12.88 -11.81
CA THR A 35 -12.62 13.99 -11.03
C THR A 35 -11.82 14.19 -9.74
N SER A 36 -11.77 15.43 -9.26
CA SER A 36 -11.12 15.76 -7.98
C SER A 36 -12.08 15.65 -6.79
N THR A 37 -13.37 15.90 -6.98
CA THR A 37 -14.38 15.99 -5.90
C THR A 37 -15.68 15.30 -6.30
N PHE A 38 -16.50 14.98 -5.30
CA PHE A 38 -17.77 14.27 -5.46
C PHE A 38 -18.91 15.03 -4.77
N VAL A 39 -20.10 14.96 -5.35
CA VAL A 39 -21.30 15.63 -4.81
C VAL A 39 -21.65 15.06 -3.44
N GLN A 40 -21.87 15.96 -2.47
CA GLN A 40 -22.42 15.65 -1.15
C GLN A 40 -23.84 16.20 -1.04
N THR A 41 -24.75 15.45 -0.40
CA THR A 41 -26.14 15.91 -0.16
C THR A 41 -26.26 16.76 1.11
N GLY A 42 -25.19 16.83 1.90
CA GLY A 42 -25.04 17.60 3.12
C GLY A 42 -23.61 17.45 3.63
N LEU A 43 -23.22 18.22 4.65
CA LEU A 43 -21.87 18.14 5.22
C LEU A 43 -21.59 16.73 5.76
N GLY A 44 -20.60 16.04 5.18
CA GLY A 44 -20.26 14.67 5.56
C GLY A 44 -21.27 13.61 5.08
N VAL A 45 -22.26 14.00 4.25
CA VAL A 45 -23.26 13.08 3.70
C VAL A 45 -22.96 12.81 2.23
N HIS A 46 -22.22 11.74 1.98
CA HIS A 46 -21.67 11.37 0.68
C HIS A 46 -21.81 9.87 0.39
N LYS A 47 -21.70 9.48 -0.88
CA LYS A 47 -21.79 8.09 -1.34
C LYS A 47 -20.49 7.29 -1.16
N GLY A 48 -19.75 7.60 -0.08
CA GLY A 48 -18.46 7.01 0.25
C GLY A 48 -17.23 7.65 -0.42
N PHE A 49 -17.38 8.69 -1.23
CA PHE A 49 -16.30 9.46 -1.85
C PHE A 49 -16.56 10.95 -1.68
N GLU A 50 -15.51 11.72 -1.37
CA GLU A 50 -15.58 13.17 -1.17
C GLU A 50 -14.53 13.89 -1.99
N TYR A 51 -13.28 13.48 -1.82
CA TYR A 51 -12.12 14.05 -2.50
C TYR A 51 -11.18 12.94 -2.99
N ALA A 52 -10.77 13.04 -4.25
CA ALA A 52 -10.10 11.96 -4.96
C ALA A 52 -8.74 11.57 -4.38
N ARG A 53 -8.02 12.50 -3.73
CA ARG A 53 -6.79 12.16 -3.00
C ARG A 53 -7.09 11.19 -1.85
N THR A 54 -8.13 11.44 -1.07
CA THR A 54 -8.55 10.57 0.04
C THR A 54 -9.09 9.24 -0.49
N LYS A 55 -10.00 9.27 -1.47
CA LYS A 55 -10.58 8.07 -2.06
C LYS A 55 -11.07 8.34 -3.49
N ASN A 56 -10.72 7.46 -4.43
CA ASN A 56 -11.14 7.51 -5.82
C ASN A 56 -11.62 6.12 -6.26
N PRO A 57 -12.76 5.97 -6.98
CA PRO A 57 -13.29 4.64 -7.32
C PRO A 57 -12.32 3.79 -8.14
N THR A 58 -11.69 4.36 -9.17
CA THR A 58 -10.67 3.68 -9.99
C THR A 58 -9.52 3.15 -9.13
N ARG A 59 -8.99 3.99 -8.26
CA ARG A 59 -7.88 3.60 -7.36
C ARG A 59 -8.33 2.58 -6.31
N SER A 60 -9.54 2.71 -5.78
CA SER A 60 -10.07 1.78 -4.77
C SER A 60 -10.24 0.37 -5.35
N ALA A 61 -10.65 0.26 -6.62
CA ALA A 61 -10.74 -1.02 -7.32
C ALA A 61 -9.35 -1.65 -7.50
N TYR A 62 -8.34 -0.86 -7.88
CA TYR A 62 -6.95 -1.29 -7.96
C TYR A 62 -6.39 -1.75 -6.60
N GLU A 63 -6.59 -0.95 -5.55
CA GLU A 63 -6.16 -1.27 -4.18
C GLU A 63 -6.79 -2.57 -3.68
N ALA A 64 -8.08 -2.80 -3.95
CA ALA A 64 -8.78 -4.02 -3.57
C ALA A 64 -8.32 -5.25 -4.35
N LEU A 65 -7.97 -5.10 -5.63
CA LEU A 65 -7.40 -6.15 -6.48
C LEU A 65 -6.03 -6.58 -5.94
N VAL A 66 -5.09 -5.63 -5.81
CA VAL A 66 -3.73 -5.92 -5.33
C VAL A 66 -3.77 -6.52 -3.93
N ALA A 67 -4.59 -5.97 -3.03
CA ALA A 67 -4.80 -6.57 -1.73
C ALA A 67 -5.21 -8.05 -1.89
N SER A 68 -6.29 -8.32 -2.64
CA SER A 68 -6.80 -9.68 -2.80
C SER A 68 -5.79 -10.68 -3.40
N LEU A 69 -4.87 -10.23 -4.25
CA LEU A 69 -3.79 -11.06 -4.79
C LEU A 69 -2.75 -11.41 -3.72
N GLU A 70 -2.32 -10.43 -2.93
CA GLU A 70 -1.38 -10.66 -1.80
C GLU A 70 -2.03 -11.50 -0.68
N LEU A 71 -3.37 -11.45 -0.56
CA LEU A 71 -4.14 -12.19 0.44
C LEU A 71 -4.17 -13.71 0.21
N GLU A 72 -4.04 -14.20 -1.04
CA GLU A 72 -3.91 -15.64 -1.29
C GLU A 72 -2.72 -16.22 -0.50
N GLN A 73 -1.71 -15.41 -0.22
CA GLN A 73 -0.55 -15.79 0.59
C GLN A 73 -0.74 -15.51 2.10
N ASN A 74 -1.52 -14.50 2.52
CA ASN A 74 -1.42 -13.92 3.87
C ASN A 74 -2.73 -13.54 4.64
N GLY A 75 -3.95 -13.84 4.17
CA GLY A 75 -5.18 -13.64 4.99
C GLY A 75 -6.06 -12.45 4.58
N ALA A 76 -6.55 -11.59 5.49
CA ALA A 76 -7.36 -10.40 5.17
C ALA A 76 -6.53 -9.11 5.32
N GLY A 77 -6.65 -8.15 4.38
CA GLY A 77 -5.80 -6.96 4.37
C GLY A 77 -6.27 -5.84 3.45
N TYR A 78 -5.53 -4.74 3.47
CA TYR A 78 -5.83 -3.50 2.75
C TYR A 78 -4.71 -3.18 1.75
N GLY A 79 -5.08 -2.58 0.62
CA GLY A 79 -4.13 -2.05 -0.35
C GLY A 79 -4.10 -0.52 -0.31
N ALA A 80 -2.95 0.07 -0.58
CA ALA A 80 -2.80 1.52 -0.74
C ALA A 80 -1.91 1.81 -1.95
N ALA A 81 -2.41 2.62 -2.88
CA ALA A 81 -1.69 2.95 -4.10
C ALA A 81 -0.98 4.29 -4.00
N PHE A 82 0.27 4.34 -4.47
CA PHE A 82 1.14 5.51 -4.39
C PHE A 82 1.64 5.94 -5.78
N GLY A 83 2.11 7.18 -5.90
CA GLY A 83 2.66 7.69 -7.16
C GLY A 83 3.98 7.02 -7.58
N SER A 84 4.65 6.30 -6.68
CA SER A 84 5.83 5.47 -6.97
C SER A 84 6.11 4.51 -5.81
N GLY A 85 6.99 3.53 -6.04
CA GLY A 85 7.51 2.66 -4.97
C GLY A 85 8.23 3.46 -3.87
N VAL A 86 8.99 4.49 -4.22
CA VAL A 86 9.63 5.39 -3.25
C VAL A 86 8.60 6.18 -2.44
N GLY A 87 7.49 6.58 -3.06
CA GLY A 87 6.35 7.20 -2.36
C GLY A 87 5.75 6.27 -1.31
N ALA A 88 5.56 4.99 -1.66
CA ALA A 88 5.10 3.97 -0.72
C ALA A 88 6.07 3.78 0.46
N THR A 89 7.36 3.53 0.17
CA THR A 89 8.41 3.39 1.20
C THR A 89 8.49 4.62 2.09
N THR A 90 8.43 5.81 1.51
CA THR A 90 8.44 7.07 2.26
C THR A 90 7.24 7.15 3.21
N THR A 91 6.02 6.83 2.74
CA THR A 91 4.84 6.84 3.61
C THR A 91 4.93 5.80 4.73
N VAL A 92 5.46 4.60 4.46
CA VAL A 92 5.70 3.58 5.50
C VAL A 92 6.66 4.09 6.56
N LEU A 93 7.78 4.73 6.17
CA LEU A 93 8.72 5.31 7.12
C LEU A 93 8.12 6.45 7.96
N HIS A 94 7.06 7.13 7.50
CA HIS A 94 6.37 8.14 8.31
C HIS A 94 5.53 7.56 9.44
N LEU A 95 5.37 6.23 9.52
CA LEU A 95 4.76 5.58 10.68
C LEU A 95 5.70 5.56 11.90
N LEU A 96 7.01 5.69 11.65
CA LEU A 96 8.05 5.74 12.68
C LEU A 96 8.19 7.16 13.25
N GLN A 97 8.60 7.23 14.51
CA GLN A 97 8.95 8.48 15.16
C GLN A 97 10.39 8.91 14.79
N PRO A 98 10.68 10.23 14.81
CA PRO A 98 12.05 10.71 14.71
C PRO A 98 12.95 10.06 15.77
N GLY A 99 14.12 9.55 15.36
CA GLY A 99 15.06 8.85 16.23
C GLY A 99 14.93 7.32 16.21
N ASP A 100 13.81 6.78 15.70
CA ASP A 100 13.59 5.32 15.65
C ASP A 100 14.66 4.62 14.81
N HIS A 101 14.88 3.34 15.15
CA HIS A 101 15.85 2.48 14.50
C HIS A 101 15.16 1.50 13.55
N VAL A 102 15.72 1.37 12.34
CA VAL A 102 15.26 0.45 11.30
C VAL A 102 16.38 -0.52 10.96
N ILE A 103 16.07 -1.82 10.99
CA ILE A 103 16.94 -2.85 10.44
C ILE A 103 16.48 -3.11 9.00
N ALA A 104 17.40 -3.01 8.05
CA ALA A 104 17.15 -3.24 6.64
C ALA A 104 18.15 -4.27 6.09
N THR A 105 17.77 -4.95 5.01
CA THR A 105 18.71 -5.85 4.32
C THR A 105 19.88 -5.04 3.76
N ASP A 106 21.07 -5.65 3.69
CA ASP A 106 22.25 -5.06 3.07
C ASP A 106 22.17 -4.99 1.53
N ASP A 107 21.45 -5.93 0.89
CA ASP A 107 21.17 -5.90 -0.55
C ASP A 107 19.83 -5.22 -0.88
N LEU A 108 19.86 -3.88 -0.90
CA LEU A 108 18.69 -3.04 -1.21
C LEU A 108 18.75 -2.46 -2.61
N TYR A 109 17.56 -2.21 -3.17
CA TYR A 109 17.42 -1.23 -4.24
C TYR A 109 18.07 0.11 -3.84
N GLY A 110 19.00 0.61 -4.65
CA GLY A 110 19.80 1.79 -4.30
C GLY A 110 18.99 3.07 -4.04
N GLY A 111 17.78 3.19 -4.59
CA GLY A 111 16.88 4.29 -4.25
C GLY A 111 16.36 4.23 -2.80
N THR A 112 16.17 3.03 -2.25
CA THR A 112 15.80 2.80 -0.84
C THR A 112 16.94 3.18 0.08
N PHE A 113 18.17 2.71 -0.20
CA PHE A 113 19.35 3.10 0.57
C PHE A 113 19.54 4.63 0.59
N ARG A 114 19.42 5.28 -0.58
CA ARG A 114 19.53 6.75 -0.67
C ARG A 114 18.44 7.47 0.11
N LEU A 115 17.20 6.97 0.10
CA LEU A 115 16.11 7.52 0.91
C LEU A 115 16.42 7.44 2.40
N PHE A 116 16.88 6.27 2.87
CA PHE A 116 17.19 6.03 4.27
C PHE A 116 18.34 6.95 4.74
N ASP A 117 19.46 6.91 4.03
CA ASP A 117 20.68 7.61 4.42
C ASP A 117 20.59 9.13 4.23
N LYS A 118 20.17 9.59 3.04
CA LYS A 118 20.25 11.01 2.69
C LYS A 118 19.02 11.82 3.11
N VAL A 119 17.88 11.18 3.36
CA VAL A 119 16.63 11.87 3.70
C VAL A 119 16.22 11.60 5.14
N PHE A 120 16.15 10.34 5.58
CA PHE A 120 15.62 10.03 6.91
C PHE A 120 16.68 10.11 8.02
N ALA A 121 17.90 9.65 7.78
CA ALA A 121 19.00 9.80 8.71
C ALA A 121 19.56 11.24 8.69
N ALA A 122 20.03 11.71 7.53
CA ALA A 122 20.68 13.02 7.41
C ALA A 122 19.70 14.21 7.36
N GLY A 123 18.45 14.02 6.91
CA GLY A 123 17.49 15.11 6.67
C GLY A 123 16.74 15.60 7.90
N GLY A 124 17.29 15.41 9.10
CA GLY A 124 16.78 16.01 10.34
C GLY A 124 15.72 15.22 11.09
N ARG A 125 15.34 14.02 10.63
CA ARG A 125 14.50 13.10 11.41
C ARG A 125 15.29 12.16 12.32
N GLY A 126 16.60 12.10 12.17
CA GLY A 126 17.49 11.34 13.05
C GLY A 126 17.24 9.84 13.09
N HIS A 127 16.57 9.27 12.08
CA HIS A 127 16.35 7.81 12.04
C HIS A 127 17.70 7.10 11.95
N GLN A 128 17.81 5.97 12.64
CA GLN A 128 19.00 5.13 12.60
C GLN A 128 18.75 3.92 11.70
N PHE A 129 19.77 3.48 10.96
CA PHE A 129 19.66 2.32 10.09
C PHE A 129 20.78 1.34 10.38
N SER A 130 20.44 0.06 10.55
CA SER A 130 21.39 -1.06 10.49
C SER A 130 21.14 -1.83 9.21
N TYR A 131 22.18 -2.08 8.43
CA TYR A 131 22.12 -2.91 7.21
C TYR A 131 22.72 -4.28 7.53
N VAL A 132 21.95 -5.34 7.31
CA VAL A 132 22.29 -6.69 7.76
C VAL A 132 21.97 -7.70 6.65
N ASP A 133 22.81 -8.72 6.49
CA ASP A 133 22.47 -9.91 5.71
C ASP A 133 21.30 -10.63 6.41
N MET A 134 20.11 -10.54 5.82
CA MET A 134 18.88 -11.10 6.38
C MET A 134 18.82 -12.64 6.30
N SER A 135 19.79 -13.27 5.63
CA SER A 135 19.94 -14.73 5.65
C SER A 135 20.68 -15.24 6.89
N ASP A 136 21.43 -14.37 7.58
CA ASP A 136 22.05 -14.64 8.88
C ASP A 136 21.13 -14.16 10.01
N LEU A 137 20.35 -15.10 10.56
CA LEU A 137 19.42 -14.81 11.65
C LEU A 137 20.12 -14.34 12.93
N ALA A 138 21.37 -14.76 13.18
CA ALA A 138 22.11 -14.33 14.36
C ALA A 138 22.59 -12.87 14.21
N ALA A 139 23.04 -12.49 13.01
CA ALA A 139 23.36 -11.10 12.71
C ALA A 139 22.11 -10.20 12.77
N PHE A 140 20.97 -10.69 12.28
CA PHE A 140 19.70 -9.98 12.38
C PHE A 140 19.27 -9.76 13.83
N GLU A 141 19.30 -10.80 14.67
CA GLU A 141 18.95 -10.71 16.09
C GLU A 141 19.89 -9.77 16.86
N ALA A 142 21.19 -9.77 16.55
CA ALA A 142 22.16 -8.87 17.17
C ALA A 142 21.97 -7.38 16.80
N ALA A 143 21.23 -7.09 15.72
CA ALA A 143 21.04 -5.72 15.24
C ALA A 143 19.91 -4.96 15.93
N PHE A 144 19.04 -5.63 16.70
CA PHE A 144 17.97 -4.97 17.45
C PHE A 144 18.52 -4.00 18.51
N LYS A 145 17.86 -2.84 18.64
CA LYS A 145 18.16 -1.81 19.64
C LYS A 145 16.90 -1.48 20.45
N PRO A 146 17.05 -0.98 21.69
CA PRO A 146 15.92 -0.52 22.51
C PRO A 146 15.07 0.55 21.84
#